data_AF-A0A969A9A0-F1
#
_entry.id   AF-A0A969A9A0-F1
#
_cell.length_a   1.000
_cell.length_b   1.000
_cell.length_c   1.000
_cell.angle_alpha   90.00
_cell.angle_beta   90.00
_cell.angle_gamma   90.00
#
_symmetry.space_group_name_H-M   'P 1'
#
loop_
_entity.id
_entity.type
_entity.pdbx_description
1 polymer ?
#
loop_
_entity_poly.entity_id
_entity_poly.type
_entity_poly.pdbx_seq_one_letter_code
_entity_poly.pdbx_strand_id
1 'polypeptide(L)' 'MARLYADEQFPYEVVENLHRSTPNHAGIIICTDDADRSELAERINVTISTSEPLVGKLISVVRPVK' A
#
# COMPACT_ATOMS: atom_id res chain seq x y z
N MET A 1 -27.43 1.76 8.46
CA MET A 1 -26.35 1.23 9.33
C MET A 1 -25.11 1.09 8.47
N ALA A 2 -24.21 2.07 8.55
CA ALA A 2 -22.94 2.05 7.84
C ALA A 2 -22.05 0.98 8.47
N ARG A 3 -22.07 -0.23 7.91
CA ARG A 3 -20.99 -1.20 8.08
C ARG A 3 -19.85 -0.71 7.18
N LEU A 4 -19.20 0.35 7.68
CA LEU A 4 -18.07 1.06 7.10
C LEU A 4 -16.99 0.05 6.70
N TYR A 5 -16.69 -0.08 5.41
CA TYR A 5 -15.37 -0.22 4.75
C TYR A 5 -14.20 -0.97 5.45
N ALA A 6 -14.43 -1.81 6.45
CA ALA A 6 -13.36 -2.33 7.32
C ALA A 6 -12.59 -3.52 6.75
N ASP A 7 -13.03 -4.10 5.63
CA ASP A 7 -12.54 -5.41 5.16
C ASP A 7 -12.10 -5.43 3.69
N GLU A 8 -12.12 -4.29 2.98
CA GLU A 8 -11.74 -4.28 1.56
C GLU A 8 -10.22 -4.15 1.41
N GLN A 9 -9.49 -5.17 1.86
CA GLN A 9 -8.17 -5.47 1.31
C GLN A 9 -8.39 -5.86 -0.14
N PHE A 10 -8.32 -4.89 -1.06
CA PHE A 10 -8.54 -5.13 -2.48
C PHE A 10 -7.51 -6.16 -2.99
N PRO A 11 -7.94 -7.13 -3.83
CA PRO A 11 -7.01 -8.03 -4.49
C PRO A 11 -5.93 -7.25 -5.25
N TYR A 12 -4.70 -7.79 -5.31
CA TYR A 12 -3.58 -7.16 -6.00
C TYR A 12 -3.93 -6.76 -7.45
N GLU A 13 -4.69 -7.59 -8.16
CA GLU A 13 -5.12 -7.32 -9.54
C GLU A 13 -5.94 -6.01 -9.67
N VAL A 14 -6.74 -5.69 -8.66
CA VAL A 14 -7.60 -4.50 -8.68
C VAL A 14 -6.74 -3.26 -8.54
N VAL A 15 -5.76 -3.30 -7.63
CA VAL A 15 -4.83 -2.19 -7.42
C VAL A 15 -3.89 -2.01 -8.61
N GLU A 16 -3.44 -3.10 -9.22
CA GLU A 16 -2.65 -3.07 -10.45
C GLU A 16 -3.44 -2.45 -11.60
N ASN A 17 -4.71 -2.83 -11.77
CA ASN A 17 -5.58 -2.24 -12.79
C ASN A 17 -5.83 -0.76 -12.55
N LEU A 18 -6.01 -0.33 -11.29
CA LEU A 18 -6.13 1.08 -10.93
C LEU A 18 -4.85 1.85 -11.28
N HIS A 19 -3.70 1.35 -10.85
CA HIS A 19 -2.39 1.93 -11.15
C HIS A 19 -2.18 2.15 -12.66
N ARG A 20 -2.53 1.15 -13.48
CA ARG A 20 -2.42 1.23 -14.94
C ARG A 20 -3.45 2.16 -15.58
N SER A 21 -4.66 2.22 -15.03
CA SER A 21 -5.74 3.07 -15.55
C SER A 21 -5.54 4.55 -15.24
N THR A 22 -4.85 4.85 -14.14
CA THR A 22 -4.55 6.23 -13.72
C THR A 22 -3.03 6.42 -13.54
N PRO A 23 -2.23 6.51 -14.62
CA PRO A 23 -0.77 6.57 -14.53
C PRO A 23 -0.25 7.88 -13.92
N ASN A 24 -1.05 8.96 -13.95
CA ASN A 24 -0.71 10.23 -13.30
C ASN A 24 -1.30 10.29 -11.88
N HIS A 25 -0.63 9.64 -10.93
CA HIS A 25 -1.00 9.61 -9.52
C HIS A 25 0.23 9.87 -8.64
N ALA A 26 0.02 10.29 -7.39
CA ALA A 26 1.10 10.62 -6.47
C ALA A 26 1.93 9.40 -5.99
N GLY A 27 1.41 8.20 -6.22
CA GLY A 27 1.93 6.92 -5.72
C GLY A 27 0.81 6.09 -5.10
N ILE A 28 0.91 4.76 -5.15
CA ILE A 28 0.00 3.83 -4.49
C ILE A 28 0.85 2.90 -3.63
N ILE A 29 0.46 2.73 -2.37
CA ILE A 29 1.13 1.84 -1.43
C ILE A 29 0.13 0.78 -0.99
N ILE A 30 0.49 -0.49 -1.18
CA ILE A 30 -0.25 -1.62 -0.62
C ILE A 30 0.55 -2.18 0.56
N CYS A 31 -0.16 -2.54 1.63
CA CYS A 31 0.43 -3.20 2.78
C CYS A 31 -0.42 -4.40 3.17
N THR A 32 0.24 -5.48 3.59
CA THR A 32 -0.46 -6.58 4.24
C THR A 32 -0.87 -6.14 5.63
N ASP A 33 -2.06 -6.55 6.09
CA ASP A 33 -2.48 -6.29 7.46
C ASP A 33 -1.47 -6.86 8.45
N ASP A 34 -1.00 -6.01 9.35
CA ASP A 34 -0.03 -6.35 10.38
C ASP A 34 -0.61 -5.97 11.74
N ALA A 35 -0.57 -6.90 12.68
CA ALA A 35 -1.05 -6.68 14.04
C ALA A 35 -0.20 -5.61 14.74
N ASP A 36 1.08 -5.50 14.38
CA ASP A 36 1.96 -4.44 14.86
C ASP A 36 1.90 -3.21 13.93
N ARG A 37 0.99 -2.30 14.26
CA ARG A 37 0.80 -1.04 13.52
C ARG A 37 2.01 -0.12 13.59
N SER A 38 2.77 -0.17 14.69
CA SER A 38 3.93 0.68 14.88
C SER A 38 5.07 0.24 13.97
N GLU A 39 5.35 -1.07 13.95
CA GLU A 39 6.36 -1.65 13.07
C GLU A 39 5.99 -1.47 11.58
N LEU A 40 4.70 -1.62 11.25
CA LEU A 40 4.20 -1.35 9.90
C LEU A 40 4.40 0.11 9.49
N ALA A 41 4.11 1.06 10.38
CA ALA A 41 4.31 2.48 10.11
C ALA A 41 5.78 2.82 9.86
N GLU A 42 6.70 2.28 10.66
CA GLU A 42 8.14 2.44 10.45
C GLU A 42 8.58 1.87 9.10
N ARG A 43 8.06 0.68 8.74
CA ARG A 43 8.37 0.05 7.46
C ARG A 43 7.88 0.88 6.28
N ILE A 44 6.64 1.37 6.34
CA ILE A 44 6.10 2.28 5.33
C ILE A 44 7.00 3.50 5.19
N ASN A 45 7.40 4.12 6.30
CA ASN A 45 8.27 5.29 6.28
C ASN A 45 9.61 4.99 5.61
N VAL A 46 10.29 3.91 5.99
CA VAL A 46 11.55 3.48 5.38
C VAL A 46 11.37 3.24 3.88
N THR A 47 10.34 2.49 3.47
CA THR A 47 10.10 2.18 2.06
C THR A 47 9.80 3.43 1.24
N ILE A 48 9.04 4.38 1.77
CA ILE A 48 8.76 5.66 1.12
C ILE A 48 10.07 6.41 0.90
N SER A 49 10.84 6.63 1.98
CA SER A 49 12.09 7.41 1.91
C SER A 49 13.11 6.80 0.95
N THR A 50 13.16 5.48 0.80
CA THR A 50 14.10 4.83 -0.15
C THR A 50 13.60 4.82 -1.60
N SER A 51 12.29 4.97 -1.82
CA SER A 51 11.66 4.77 -3.13
C SER A 51 11.26 6.09 -3.81
N GLU A 52 11.54 7.24 -3.19
CA GLU A 52 11.30 8.55 -3.79
C GLU A 52 12.02 8.71 -5.14
N PRO A 53 11.42 9.41 -6.12
CA PRO A 53 10.08 10.00 -6.11
C PRO A 53 8.97 8.95 -6.24
N LEU A 54 7.81 9.16 -5.61
CA LEU A 54 6.71 8.18 -5.56
C LEU A 54 5.71 8.29 -6.72
N VAL A 55 5.77 9.38 -7.49
CA VAL A 55 4.82 9.68 -8.57
C VAL A 55 4.80 8.52 -9.57
N GLY A 56 3.59 8.02 -9.86
CA GLY A 56 3.38 6.93 -10.81
C GLY A 56 3.93 5.59 -10.35
N LYS A 57 4.21 5.37 -9.05
CA LYS A 57 4.71 4.09 -8.54
C LYS A 57 3.66 3.32 -7.75
N LEU A 58 3.63 2.02 -7.95
CA LEU A 58 2.94 1.06 -7.08
C LEU A 58 3.98 0.35 -6.20
N ILE A 59 3.86 0.49 -4.89
CA ILE A 59 4.83 -0.02 -3.91
C ILE A 59 4.12 -1.01 -2.98
N SER A 60 4.73 -2.18 -2.76
CA SER A 60 4.23 -3.19 -1.84
C SER A 60 5.08 -3.28 -0.58
N VAL A 61 4.45 -3.12 0.57
CA VAL A 61 5.06 -3.25 1.90
C VAL A 61 4.57 -4.56 2.53
N VAL A 62 5.41 -5.59 2.45
CA VAL A 62 5.10 -6.93 2.93
C VAL A 62 5.66 -7.13 4.34
N ARG A 63 4.94 -7.90 5.16
CA ARG A 63 5.43 -8.35 6.47
C ARG A 63 6.67 -9.26 6.31
N PRO A 64 7.75 -9.06 7.08
CA PRO A 64 8.92 -9.93 7.03
C PRO A 64 8.51 -11.32 7.49
N VAL A 65 8.92 -12.32 6.71
CA VAL A 65 8.95 -13.70 7.16
C VAL A 65 10.07 -13.83 8.17
N LYS A 66 9.71 -14.10 9.43
CA LYS A 66 10.66 -14.42 10.50
C LYS A 66 11.22 -15.82 10.32
#